data_AF-J2Y7M9-F1
#
_entry.id   AF-J2Y7M9-F1
#
_cell.length_a   1.000
_cell.length_b   1.000
_cell.length_c   1.000
_cell.angle_alpha   90.00
_cell.angle_beta   90.00
_cell.angle_gamma   90.00
#
_symmetry.space_group_name_H-M   'P 1'
#
loop_
_entity.id
_entity.type
_entity.pdbx_description
1 polymer ?
#
loop_
_entity_poly.entity_id
_entity_poly.type
_entity_poly.pdbx_seq_one_letter_code
_entity_poly.pdbx_strand_id
1 'polypeptide(L)'
;MRAEFKEKKAVSIDLLTLDEKNPRLGFAKDQDAVLARMISYGQPFFALAKDIAEAGLSIEHIVVHKDGNKYKVRDGNRRISALKLLNRPHLCPDKASRDRFTKLAKTAEDNGNLIGKVDCMVGSSEEAINAYIWRAHTGENGGLGRKNWESLQQEFYQISIGEKGPYWKAAKLMLWADENDLEVPDNFSITTLGRFFSAAKNIKLLGFEFDGEDNIYPVVPLFTAVVIVKKIIGDIESGYIHVKRGDTPGTMSLMGAANRDLYIDAIRHEMKLDSVDVVDPVPGGNGPGARPASPQAGGQPGGNGISVTEGGKPQVGPAQAGAPGAGGADVKGGKNGTTPATHSSLRKKYVTRALHPLEMPTSEQKIRDIYKELQTVEKCPIAGMMLVRAFVESTFRAFVRRNELMEEGRIDGASIKDMLRFIRKKLIDDNILVEGTGSDLFQKVELMAQNSIVTVPTMQKFIHSEMFNPKDADVIKTWDEFYHFLKLLWQLLAAKA
;
A
#
# COMPACT_ATOMS: atom_id res chain seq x y z
N MET A 1 -26.02 15.47 -7.36
CA MET A 1 -25.34 14.88 -8.54
C MET A 1 -25.83 13.46 -8.85
N ARG A 2 -25.61 12.41 -8.03
CA ARG A 2 -25.96 11.03 -8.42
C ARG A 2 -27.42 10.84 -8.89
N ALA A 3 -28.39 11.55 -8.30
CA ALA A 3 -29.80 11.53 -8.71
C ALA A 3 -30.05 12.07 -10.14
N GLU A 4 -29.14 12.88 -10.67
CA GLU A 4 -29.17 13.44 -12.03
C GLU A 4 -28.70 12.46 -13.11
N PHE A 5 -28.29 11.25 -12.75
CA PHE A 5 -27.81 10.25 -13.69
C PHE A 5 -28.58 8.94 -13.56
N LYS A 6 -29.04 8.41 -14.68
CA LYS A 6 -29.71 7.11 -14.77
C LYS A 6 -28.83 6.13 -15.54
N GLU A 7 -28.58 4.98 -14.94
CA GLU A 7 -27.88 3.87 -15.60
C GLU A 7 -28.75 3.33 -16.75
N LYS A 8 -28.14 3.12 -17.91
CA LYS A 8 -28.72 2.43 -19.06
C LYS A 8 -27.75 1.36 -19.51
N LYS A 9 -28.14 0.10 -19.33
CA LYS A 9 -27.31 -1.05 -19.65
C LYS A 9 -27.34 -1.42 -21.14
N ALA A 10 -26.27 -2.07 -21.59
CA ALA A 10 -26.12 -2.70 -22.90
C ALA A 10 -26.49 -1.81 -24.11
N VAL A 11 -26.11 -0.53 -24.06
CA VAL A 11 -26.28 0.43 -25.16
C VAL A 11 -25.37 0.04 -26.32
N SER A 12 -25.93 -0.18 -27.51
CA SER A 12 -25.13 -0.43 -28.72
C SER A 12 -24.21 0.75 -29.01
N ILE A 13 -22.94 0.46 -29.34
CA ILE A 13 -21.96 1.47 -29.75
C ILE A 13 -22.37 2.25 -31.02
N ASP A 14 -23.37 1.77 -31.76
CA ASP A 14 -23.92 2.42 -32.96
C ASP A 14 -24.96 3.49 -32.63
N LEU A 15 -25.58 3.40 -31.45
CA LEU A 15 -26.45 4.44 -30.90
C LEU A 15 -25.64 5.56 -30.22
N LEU A 16 -24.34 5.34 -29.98
CA LEU A 16 -23.44 6.33 -29.41
C LEU A 16 -22.85 7.22 -30.51
N THR A 17 -23.08 8.53 -30.43
CA THR A 17 -22.38 9.54 -31.22
C THR A 17 -21.24 10.15 -30.39
N LEU A 18 -20.06 10.25 -30.99
CA LEU A 18 -18.91 10.91 -30.39
C LEU A 18 -19.20 12.42 -30.30
N ASP A 19 -18.68 13.10 -29.29
CA ASP A 19 -18.86 14.56 -29.15
C ASP A 19 -17.89 15.31 -30.06
N GLU A 20 -18.43 16.00 -31.08
CA GLU A 20 -17.68 16.81 -32.03
C GLU A 20 -17.13 18.11 -31.41
N LYS A 21 -17.61 18.51 -30.22
CA LYS A 21 -17.19 19.71 -29.49
C LYS A 21 -16.36 19.39 -28.23
N ASN A 22 -15.72 18.22 -28.21
CA ASN A 22 -14.99 17.73 -27.04
C ASN A 22 -13.77 18.65 -26.71
N PRO A 23 -13.69 19.25 -25.50
CA PRO A 23 -12.63 20.22 -25.18
C PRO A 23 -11.20 19.71 -25.31
N ARG A 24 -10.97 18.40 -25.16
CA ARG A 24 -9.65 17.78 -25.32
C ARG A 24 -9.22 17.72 -26.79
N LEU A 25 -10.18 17.51 -27.70
CA LEU A 25 -9.96 17.40 -29.15
C LEU A 25 -10.09 18.74 -29.89
N GLY A 26 -10.77 19.73 -29.31
CA GLY A 26 -11.29 20.87 -30.06
C GLY A 26 -12.43 20.48 -31.01
N PHE A 27 -12.84 21.40 -31.88
CA PHE A 27 -13.99 21.22 -32.76
C PHE A 27 -13.70 20.31 -33.96
N ALA A 28 -14.48 19.26 -34.13
CA ALA A 28 -14.54 18.42 -35.32
C ALA A 28 -15.80 18.77 -36.15
N LYS A 29 -15.78 18.46 -37.45
CA LYS A 29 -16.91 18.71 -38.34
C LYS A 29 -17.99 17.62 -38.23
N ASP A 30 -17.56 16.38 -38.07
CA ASP A 30 -18.35 15.16 -38.16
C ASP A 30 -17.65 14.01 -37.39
N GLN A 31 -18.30 12.84 -37.34
CA GLN A 31 -17.82 11.67 -36.61
C GLN A 31 -16.49 11.12 -37.15
N ASP A 32 -16.27 11.16 -38.46
CA ASP A 32 -15.05 10.65 -39.10
C ASP A 32 -13.87 11.58 -38.78
N ALA A 33 -14.09 12.89 -38.76
CA ALA A 33 -13.11 13.86 -38.29
C ALA A 33 -12.76 13.68 -36.79
N VAL A 34 -13.70 13.26 -35.94
CA VAL A 34 -13.39 12.89 -34.55
C VAL A 34 -12.49 11.65 -34.50
N LEU A 35 -12.81 10.58 -35.24
CA LEU A 35 -12.03 9.34 -35.28
C LEU A 35 -10.60 9.58 -35.82
N ALA A 36 -10.48 10.32 -36.93
CA ALA A 36 -9.18 10.70 -37.49
C ALA A 36 -8.33 11.52 -36.50
N ARG A 37 -8.95 12.44 -35.75
CA ARG A 37 -8.23 13.23 -34.74
C ARG A 37 -7.84 12.38 -33.53
N MET A 38 -8.67 11.43 -33.08
CA MET A 38 -8.26 10.48 -32.04
C MET A 38 -7.03 9.66 -32.46
N ILE A 39 -7.00 9.18 -33.71
CA ILE A 39 -5.86 8.45 -34.29
C ILE A 39 -4.61 9.33 -34.33
N SER A 40 -4.74 10.62 -34.64
CA SER A 40 -3.61 11.57 -34.68
C SER A 40 -2.91 11.80 -33.33
N TYR A 41 -3.52 11.44 -32.19
CA TYR A 41 -2.80 11.42 -30.90
C TYR A 41 -1.70 10.35 -30.84
N GLY A 42 -1.70 9.37 -31.75
CA GLY A 42 -0.65 8.36 -31.82
C GLY A 42 -0.60 7.47 -30.57
N GLN A 43 0.59 7.27 -30.02
CA GLN A 43 0.87 6.21 -29.04
C GLN A 43 -0.07 6.20 -27.81
N PRO A 44 -0.41 7.32 -27.15
CA PRO A 44 -1.35 7.32 -26.03
C PRO A 44 -2.77 6.84 -26.38
N PHE A 45 -3.22 6.97 -27.63
CA PHE A 45 -4.51 6.45 -28.07
C PHE A 45 -4.42 4.97 -28.47
N PHE A 46 -3.36 4.56 -29.15
CA PHE A 46 -3.10 3.14 -29.44
C PHE A 46 -2.86 2.32 -28.16
N ALA A 47 -2.22 2.89 -27.13
CA ALA A 47 -2.07 2.25 -25.83
C ALA A 47 -3.42 1.98 -25.16
N LEU A 48 -4.35 2.96 -25.19
CA LEU A 48 -5.73 2.77 -24.71
C LEU A 48 -6.50 1.71 -25.53
N ALA A 49 -6.33 1.70 -26.85
CA ALA A 49 -6.97 0.68 -27.69
C ALA A 49 -6.40 -0.72 -27.45
N LYS A 50 -5.10 -0.83 -27.14
CA LYS A 50 -4.43 -2.09 -26.76
C LYS A 50 -4.92 -2.58 -25.40
N ASP A 51 -4.94 -1.69 -24.41
CA ASP A 51 -5.47 -1.96 -23.06
C ASP A 51 -6.91 -2.50 -23.12
N ILE A 52 -7.80 -1.87 -23.91
CA ILE A 52 -9.17 -2.35 -24.12
C ILE A 52 -9.21 -3.73 -24.81
N ALA A 53 -8.27 -4.04 -25.70
CA ALA A 53 -8.21 -5.36 -26.35
C ALA A 53 -7.67 -6.47 -25.43
N GLU A 54 -6.71 -6.15 -24.57
CA GLU A 54 -6.05 -7.09 -23.66
C GLU A 54 -6.85 -7.31 -22.36
N ALA A 55 -7.30 -6.24 -21.71
CA ALA A 55 -7.94 -6.27 -20.39
C ALA A 55 -9.43 -5.89 -20.39
N GLY A 56 -9.98 -5.45 -21.53
CA GLY A 56 -11.39 -5.06 -21.66
C GLY A 56 -11.65 -3.59 -21.34
N LEU A 57 -12.92 -3.17 -21.43
CA LEU A 57 -13.30 -1.78 -21.16
C LEU A 57 -13.25 -1.46 -19.65
N SER A 58 -12.52 -0.41 -19.28
CA SER A 58 -12.42 0.03 -17.89
C SER A 58 -13.76 0.42 -17.25
N ILE A 59 -13.89 0.13 -15.95
CA ILE A 59 -15.12 0.32 -15.13
C ILE A 59 -15.63 1.76 -14.98
N GLU A 60 -14.83 2.75 -15.40
CA GLU A 60 -15.22 4.17 -15.40
C GLU A 60 -16.47 4.38 -16.25
N HIS A 61 -17.48 5.09 -15.75
CA HIS A 61 -18.73 5.24 -16.50
C HIS A 61 -18.53 5.93 -17.86
N ILE A 62 -19.28 5.50 -18.87
CA ILE A 62 -19.47 6.25 -20.12
C ILE A 62 -20.64 7.20 -19.88
N VAL A 63 -20.40 8.51 -19.85
CA VAL A 63 -21.44 9.51 -19.57
C VAL A 63 -21.99 10.05 -20.88
N VAL A 64 -23.32 10.03 -21.02
CA VAL A 64 -24.00 10.41 -22.25
C VAL A 64 -25.14 11.39 -22.02
N HIS A 65 -25.38 12.26 -23.00
CA HIS A 65 -26.61 13.03 -23.14
C HIS A 65 -27.53 12.34 -24.15
N LYS A 66 -28.84 12.30 -23.89
CA LYS A 66 -29.81 11.71 -24.83
C LYS A 66 -30.09 12.72 -25.97
N ASP A 67 -29.87 12.31 -27.21
CA ASP A 67 -30.01 13.14 -28.40
C ASP A 67 -30.99 12.44 -29.37
N GLY A 68 -32.29 12.73 -29.19
CA GLY A 68 -33.37 12.00 -29.85
C GLY A 68 -33.37 10.49 -29.55
N ASN A 69 -33.11 9.68 -30.58
CA ASN A 69 -32.98 8.22 -30.49
C ASN A 69 -31.53 7.75 -30.25
N LYS A 70 -30.56 8.66 -30.23
CA LYS A 70 -29.12 8.39 -30.03
C LYS A 70 -28.65 8.96 -28.69
N TYR A 71 -27.38 8.72 -28.38
CA TYR A 71 -26.72 9.16 -27.16
C TYR A 71 -25.38 9.81 -27.48
N LYS A 72 -25.23 11.10 -27.18
CA LYS A 72 -23.99 11.85 -27.40
C LYS A 72 -23.02 11.62 -26.24
N VAL A 73 -21.82 11.15 -26.52
CA VAL A 73 -20.82 10.74 -25.53
C VAL A 73 -20.10 11.96 -24.96
N ARG A 74 -20.45 12.35 -23.74
CA ARG A 74 -19.92 13.54 -23.05
C ARG A 74 -18.73 13.23 -22.16
N ASP A 75 -18.65 12.02 -21.62
CA ASP A 75 -17.40 11.45 -21.08
C ASP A 75 -17.22 10.00 -21.55
N GLY A 76 -15.97 9.57 -21.71
CA GLY A 76 -15.59 8.30 -22.34
C GLY A 76 -15.34 8.38 -23.84
N ASN A 77 -15.30 9.59 -24.44
CA ASN A 77 -15.18 9.79 -25.90
C ASN A 77 -14.01 9.02 -26.53
N ARG A 78 -12.84 8.97 -25.86
CA ARG A 78 -11.68 8.16 -26.29
C ARG A 78 -11.97 6.65 -26.29
N ARG A 79 -12.64 6.15 -25.26
CA ARG A 79 -12.95 4.72 -25.09
C ARG A 79 -13.98 4.25 -26.13
N ILE A 80 -15.02 5.05 -26.37
CA ILE A 80 -15.99 4.76 -27.44
C ILE A 80 -15.37 4.88 -28.83
N SER A 81 -14.44 5.81 -29.06
CA SER A 81 -13.68 5.89 -30.30
C SER A 81 -12.83 4.64 -30.53
N ALA A 82 -12.11 4.16 -29.51
CA ALA A 82 -11.34 2.92 -29.58
C ALA A 82 -12.24 1.71 -29.86
N LEU A 83 -13.37 1.55 -29.15
CA LEU A 83 -14.33 0.45 -29.40
C LEU A 83 -14.92 0.49 -30.82
N LYS A 84 -15.28 1.67 -31.34
CA LYS A 84 -15.75 1.83 -32.72
C LYS A 84 -14.69 1.39 -33.73
N LEU A 85 -13.41 1.75 -33.52
CA LEU A 85 -12.30 1.39 -34.41
C LEU A 85 -11.88 -0.08 -34.29
N LEU A 86 -11.98 -0.70 -33.10
CA LEU A 86 -11.78 -2.14 -32.90
C LEU A 86 -12.88 -2.94 -33.62
N ASN A 87 -14.15 -2.57 -33.45
CA ASN A 87 -15.26 -3.22 -34.16
C ASN A 87 -15.26 -2.93 -35.67
N ARG A 88 -14.70 -1.79 -36.11
CA ARG A 88 -14.69 -1.35 -37.52
C ARG A 88 -13.36 -0.71 -37.92
N PRO A 89 -12.28 -1.50 -38.12
CA PRO A 89 -10.97 -0.97 -38.50
C PRO A 89 -10.99 -0.19 -39.83
N HIS A 90 -11.95 -0.48 -40.72
CA HIS A 90 -12.12 0.23 -41.99
C HIS A 90 -12.41 1.73 -41.84
N LEU A 91 -12.88 2.19 -40.67
CA LEU A 91 -13.07 3.61 -40.35
C LEU A 91 -11.74 4.36 -40.12
N CYS A 92 -10.60 3.66 -40.05
CA CYS A 92 -9.30 4.30 -40.02
C CYS A 92 -9.00 4.99 -41.37
N PRO A 93 -8.58 6.27 -41.39
CA PRO A 93 -8.35 7.03 -42.61
C PRO A 93 -7.14 6.54 -43.41
N ASP A 94 -6.12 6.03 -42.71
CA ASP A 94 -4.88 5.53 -43.32
C ASP A 94 -4.71 4.01 -43.12
N LYS A 95 -3.91 3.40 -44.01
CA LYS A 95 -3.65 1.95 -43.99
C LYS A 95 -2.90 1.49 -42.74
N ALA A 96 -1.95 2.27 -42.22
CA ALA A 96 -1.13 1.83 -41.09
C ALA A 96 -1.94 1.76 -39.78
N SER A 97 -2.83 2.73 -39.55
CA SER A 97 -3.80 2.69 -38.45
C SER A 97 -4.80 1.56 -38.63
N ARG A 98 -5.29 1.34 -39.85
CA ARG A 98 -6.20 0.22 -40.18
C ARG A 98 -5.56 -1.12 -39.86
N ASP A 99 -4.34 -1.37 -40.33
CA ASP A 99 -3.61 -2.62 -40.07
C ASP A 99 -3.36 -2.83 -38.57
N ARG A 100 -3.09 -1.77 -37.80
CA ARG A 100 -2.96 -1.83 -36.33
C ARG A 100 -4.28 -2.18 -35.66
N PHE A 101 -5.37 -1.48 -35.98
CA PHE A 101 -6.68 -1.76 -35.40
C PHE A 101 -7.21 -3.14 -35.79
N THR A 102 -6.92 -3.66 -37.00
CA THR A 102 -7.25 -5.04 -37.37
C THR A 102 -6.53 -6.07 -36.49
N LYS A 103 -5.25 -5.84 -36.15
CA LYS A 103 -4.52 -6.71 -35.22
C LYS A 103 -5.10 -6.65 -33.80
N LEU A 104 -5.36 -5.44 -33.30
CA LEU A 104 -5.96 -5.25 -31.97
C LEU A 104 -7.40 -5.78 -31.88
N ALA A 105 -8.18 -5.69 -32.97
CA ALA A 105 -9.52 -6.26 -33.05
C ALA A 105 -9.48 -7.78 -32.89
N LYS A 106 -8.51 -8.46 -33.53
CA LYS A 106 -8.29 -9.88 -33.32
C LYS A 106 -7.90 -10.18 -31.86
N THR A 107 -6.96 -9.44 -31.27
CA THR A 107 -6.63 -9.61 -29.83
C THR A 107 -7.84 -9.42 -28.93
N ALA A 108 -8.71 -8.45 -29.23
CA ALA A 108 -9.95 -8.24 -28.51
C ALA A 108 -10.95 -9.40 -28.70
N GLU A 109 -11.01 -9.99 -29.89
CA GLU A 109 -11.86 -11.16 -30.17
C GLU A 109 -11.35 -12.42 -29.44
N ASP A 110 -10.05 -12.71 -29.57
CA ASP A 110 -9.37 -13.84 -28.91
C ASP A 110 -9.55 -13.79 -27.37
N ASN A 111 -9.59 -12.59 -26.77
CA ASN A 111 -9.79 -12.36 -25.33
C ASN A 111 -11.27 -12.17 -24.91
N GLY A 112 -12.24 -12.18 -25.84
CA GLY A 112 -13.66 -11.90 -25.53
C GLY A 112 -14.00 -10.43 -25.22
N ASN A 113 -13.05 -9.52 -25.44
CA ASN A 113 -13.15 -8.07 -25.20
C ASN A 113 -13.71 -7.25 -26.38
N LEU A 114 -13.96 -7.85 -27.55
CA LEU A 114 -14.52 -7.18 -28.73
C LEU A 114 -16.03 -6.90 -28.57
N ILE A 115 -16.37 -5.97 -27.66
CA ILE A 115 -17.75 -5.67 -27.29
C ILE A 115 -18.40 -4.65 -28.24
N GLY A 116 -19.64 -4.94 -28.66
CA GLY A 116 -20.51 -4.05 -29.44
C GLY A 116 -21.55 -3.28 -28.60
N LYS A 117 -21.58 -3.49 -27.28
CA LYS A 117 -22.51 -2.85 -26.34
C LYS A 117 -21.78 -2.45 -25.06
N VAL A 118 -22.19 -1.34 -24.44
CA VAL A 118 -21.60 -0.82 -23.20
C VAL A 118 -22.67 -0.28 -22.25
N ASP A 119 -22.38 -0.24 -20.95
CA ASP A 119 -23.24 0.40 -19.96
C ASP A 119 -22.93 1.91 -19.90
N CYS A 120 -23.98 2.74 -19.86
CA CYS A 120 -23.87 4.19 -19.89
C CYS A 120 -24.60 4.86 -18.72
N MET A 121 -24.09 5.99 -18.26
CA MET A 121 -24.78 6.89 -17.34
C MET A 121 -25.39 8.05 -18.14
N VAL A 122 -26.72 8.06 -18.25
CA VAL A 122 -27.48 9.10 -18.96
C VAL A 122 -27.74 10.25 -18.00
N GLY A 123 -27.20 11.44 -18.30
CA GLY A 123 -27.48 12.65 -17.52
C GLY A 123 -28.89 13.22 -17.79
N SER A 124 -29.48 13.83 -16.77
CA SER A 124 -30.80 14.50 -16.81
C SER A 124 -30.78 15.80 -17.60
N SER A 125 -29.69 16.57 -17.53
CA SER A 125 -29.51 17.85 -18.22
C SER A 125 -28.04 18.09 -18.59
N GLU A 126 -27.77 19.09 -19.45
CA GLU A 126 -26.40 19.46 -19.80
C GLU A 126 -25.64 20.06 -18.61
N GLU A 127 -26.30 20.81 -17.73
CA GLU A 127 -25.71 21.40 -16.52
C GLU A 127 -25.22 20.32 -15.57
N ALA A 128 -26.01 19.26 -15.35
CA ALA A 128 -25.61 18.13 -14.52
C ALA A 128 -24.40 17.39 -15.09
N ILE A 129 -24.35 17.20 -16.41
CA ILE A 129 -23.23 16.60 -17.13
C ILE A 129 -21.97 17.48 -17.04
N ASN A 130 -22.08 18.78 -17.32
CA ASN A 130 -20.97 19.71 -17.27
C ASN A 130 -20.40 19.85 -15.84
N ALA A 131 -21.27 19.86 -14.83
CA ALA A 131 -20.87 19.85 -13.42
C ALA A 131 -20.14 18.57 -12.99
N TYR A 132 -20.46 17.42 -13.59
CA TYR A 132 -19.70 16.18 -13.42
C TYR A 132 -18.34 16.26 -14.14
N ILE A 133 -18.32 16.65 -15.41
CA ILE A 133 -17.09 16.73 -16.23
C ILE A 133 -16.07 17.66 -15.59
N TRP A 134 -16.49 18.81 -15.04
CA TRP A 134 -15.61 19.72 -14.31
C TRP A 134 -14.87 18.99 -13.19
N ARG A 135 -15.59 18.40 -12.23
CA ARG A 135 -14.98 17.69 -11.08
C ARG A 135 -14.12 16.50 -11.48
N ALA A 136 -14.49 15.81 -12.56
CA ALA A 136 -13.76 14.63 -13.04
C ALA A 136 -12.47 14.98 -13.80
N HIS A 137 -12.39 16.13 -14.48
CA HIS A 137 -11.31 16.43 -15.44
C HIS A 137 -10.53 17.73 -15.18
N THR A 138 -10.94 18.63 -14.29
CA THR A 138 -10.18 19.88 -13.97
C THR A 138 -9.29 19.77 -12.72
N GLY A 139 -8.93 18.55 -12.31
CA GLY A 139 -8.01 18.29 -11.21
C GLY A 139 -8.64 18.39 -9.81
N GLU A 140 -7.81 18.68 -8.80
CA GLU A 140 -8.18 18.61 -7.39
C GLU A 140 -9.30 19.58 -6.98
N ASN A 141 -9.44 20.75 -7.64
CA ASN A 141 -10.51 21.72 -7.40
C ASN A 141 -10.72 22.08 -5.91
N GLY A 142 -9.63 22.23 -5.13
CA GLY A 142 -9.72 22.47 -3.68
C GLY A 142 -10.28 21.29 -2.88
N GLY A 143 -10.05 20.06 -3.35
CA GLY A 143 -10.55 18.81 -2.75
C GLY A 143 -11.88 18.30 -3.34
N LEU A 144 -12.47 19.00 -4.31
CA LEU A 144 -13.74 18.61 -4.95
C LEU A 144 -13.59 17.63 -6.14
N GLY A 145 -12.39 17.52 -6.69
CA GLY A 145 -12.09 16.71 -7.87
C GLY A 145 -10.89 15.78 -7.67
N ARG A 146 -10.52 15.06 -8.73
CA ARG A 146 -9.48 14.01 -8.64
C ARG A 146 -8.08 14.61 -8.58
N LYS A 147 -7.30 14.19 -7.58
CA LYS A 147 -5.85 14.41 -7.52
C LYS A 147 -5.15 13.20 -8.14
N ASN A 148 -4.20 13.43 -9.06
CA ASN A 148 -3.37 12.36 -9.59
C ASN A 148 -2.35 11.93 -8.52
N TRP A 149 -1.97 10.66 -8.52
CA TRP A 149 -0.81 10.21 -7.76
C TRP A 149 0.47 10.74 -8.42
N GLU A 150 1.35 11.36 -7.64
CA GLU A 150 2.69 11.69 -8.08
C GLU A 150 3.56 10.43 -8.14
N SER A 151 4.79 10.56 -8.65
CA SER A 151 5.66 9.41 -8.88
C SER A 151 5.93 8.58 -7.61
N LEU A 152 5.98 9.20 -6.42
CA LEU A 152 6.22 8.47 -5.17
C LEU A 152 5.03 7.56 -4.81
N GLN A 153 3.80 8.07 -4.87
CA GLN A 153 2.61 7.29 -4.55
C GLN A 153 2.34 6.20 -5.59
N GLN A 154 2.73 6.40 -6.86
CA GLN A 154 2.71 5.35 -7.88
C GLN A 154 3.64 4.19 -7.51
N GLU A 155 4.88 4.46 -7.11
CA GLU A 155 5.84 3.44 -6.66
C GLU A 155 5.36 2.72 -5.39
N PHE A 156 4.83 3.46 -4.41
CA PHE A 156 4.24 2.87 -3.19
C PHE A 156 3.06 1.95 -3.52
N TYR A 157 2.18 2.35 -4.44
CA TYR A 157 1.08 1.50 -4.88
C TYR A 157 1.61 0.22 -5.55
N GLN A 158 2.59 0.31 -6.44
CA GLN A 158 3.20 -0.86 -7.08
C GLN A 158 3.79 -1.82 -6.04
N ILE A 159 4.59 -1.30 -5.10
CA ILE A 159 5.14 -2.11 -3.99
C ILE A 159 4.03 -2.77 -3.17
N SER A 160 2.92 -2.07 -2.90
CA SER A 160 1.79 -2.61 -2.12
C SER A 160 1.05 -3.78 -2.79
N ILE A 161 1.17 -3.93 -4.11
CA ILE A 161 0.61 -5.05 -4.89
C ILE A 161 1.67 -6.08 -5.29
N GLY A 162 2.90 -5.98 -4.78
CA GLY A 162 4.01 -6.89 -5.10
C GLY A 162 4.76 -6.56 -6.40
N GLU A 163 4.43 -5.46 -7.06
CA GLU A 163 5.05 -5.01 -8.31
C GLU A 163 6.24 -4.07 -8.09
N LYS A 164 7.15 -4.02 -9.06
CA LYS A 164 8.36 -3.18 -9.00
C LYS A 164 8.32 -2.08 -10.06
N GLY A 165 8.03 -0.85 -9.62
CA GLY A 165 8.11 0.36 -10.45
C GLY A 165 9.56 0.74 -10.83
N PRO A 166 9.76 1.68 -11.76
CA PRO A 166 11.09 2.10 -12.21
C PRO A 166 12.02 2.64 -11.10
N TYR A 167 11.47 3.09 -9.97
CA TYR A 167 12.20 3.65 -8.83
C TYR A 167 11.99 2.88 -7.52
N TRP A 168 11.56 1.62 -7.58
CA TRP A 168 11.13 0.83 -6.42
C TRP A 168 12.14 0.78 -5.27
N LYS A 169 13.45 0.79 -5.57
CA LYS A 169 14.53 0.82 -4.57
C LYS A 169 14.58 2.13 -3.78
N ALA A 170 14.36 3.25 -4.46
CA ALA A 170 14.27 4.55 -3.83
C ALA A 170 12.99 4.65 -2.99
N ALA A 171 11.88 4.08 -3.48
CA ALA A 171 10.63 4.03 -2.72
C ALA A 171 10.74 3.13 -1.48
N LYS A 172 11.43 1.97 -1.55
CA LYS A 172 11.77 1.16 -0.37
C LYS A 172 12.61 1.95 0.66
N LEU A 173 13.56 2.80 0.23
CA LEU A 173 14.27 3.70 1.16
C LEU A 173 13.34 4.72 1.82
N MET A 174 12.37 5.29 1.09
CA MET A 174 11.40 6.22 1.66
C MET A 174 10.40 5.54 2.60
N LEU A 175 10.04 4.27 2.36
CA LEU A 175 9.29 3.46 3.33
C LEU A 175 10.12 3.19 4.59
N TRP A 176 11.41 2.87 4.44
CA TRP A 176 12.33 2.74 5.57
C TRP A 176 12.50 4.06 6.33
N ALA A 177 12.48 5.20 5.65
CA ALA A 177 12.52 6.53 6.26
C ALA A 177 11.28 6.81 7.12
N ASP A 178 10.07 6.54 6.59
CA ASP A 178 8.79 6.64 7.34
C ASP A 178 8.73 5.63 8.51
N GLU A 179 9.32 4.44 8.37
CA GLU A 179 9.48 3.46 9.46
C GLU A 179 10.55 3.86 10.52
N ASN A 180 11.41 4.85 10.23
CA ASN A 180 12.49 5.34 11.11
C ASN A 180 12.39 6.86 11.35
N ASP A 181 11.16 7.38 11.39
CA ASP A 181 10.81 8.69 11.94
C ASP A 181 11.36 9.88 11.15
N LEU A 182 11.64 9.66 9.86
CA LEU A 182 12.01 10.71 8.90
C LEU A 182 10.80 11.08 8.05
N GLU A 183 10.41 12.34 8.14
CA GLU A 183 9.37 12.90 7.29
C GLU A 183 9.79 12.88 5.81
N VAL A 184 8.91 12.39 4.93
CA VAL A 184 9.08 12.40 3.48
C VAL A 184 7.90 13.17 2.89
N PRO A 185 8.12 14.30 2.18
CA PRO A 185 7.03 15.10 1.63
C PRO A 185 6.19 14.36 0.60
N ASP A 186 4.89 14.67 0.56
CA ASP A 186 3.95 14.14 -0.45
C ASP A 186 4.40 14.42 -1.90
N ASN A 187 5.12 15.52 -2.13
CA ASN A 187 5.64 15.93 -3.43
C ASN A 187 7.13 15.57 -3.65
N PHE A 188 7.69 14.70 -2.82
CA PHE A 188 9.11 14.32 -2.87
C PHE A 188 9.53 13.78 -4.24
N SER A 189 10.67 14.27 -4.75
CA SER A 189 11.18 13.94 -6.08
C SER A 189 11.83 12.55 -6.13
N ILE A 190 11.01 11.50 -6.06
CA ILE A 190 11.49 10.11 -6.08
C ILE A 190 12.31 9.77 -7.34
N THR A 191 12.04 10.46 -8.45
CA THR A 191 12.78 10.33 -9.71
C THR A 191 14.21 10.86 -9.62
N THR A 192 14.46 11.82 -8.72
CA THR A 192 15.80 12.33 -8.38
C THR A 192 16.55 11.32 -7.52
N LEU A 193 15.94 10.84 -6.43
CA LEU A 193 16.51 9.79 -5.57
C LEU A 193 16.79 8.49 -6.36
N GLY A 194 15.88 8.11 -7.24
CA GLY A 194 15.99 6.94 -8.12
C GLY A 194 17.22 6.95 -9.04
N ARG A 195 17.82 8.12 -9.34
CA ARG A 195 19.08 8.17 -10.07
C ARG A 195 20.26 7.66 -9.24
N PHE A 196 20.30 7.91 -7.93
CA PHE A 196 21.29 7.29 -7.04
C PHE A 196 21.03 5.80 -6.87
N PHE A 197 19.78 5.44 -6.50
CA PHE A 197 19.40 4.08 -6.10
C PHE A 197 19.23 3.11 -7.27
N SER A 198 19.44 3.56 -8.52
CA SER A 198 19.47 2.69 -9.70
C SER A 198 20.60 1.65 -9.64
N ALA A 199 21.81 2.05 -9.20
CA ALA A 199 22.97 1.18 -9.11
C ALA A 199 23.16 0.62 -7.70
N ALA A 200 23.19 -0.72 -7.56
CA ALA A 200 23.35 -1.38 -6.26
C ALA A 200 24.63 -0.96 -5.50
N LYS A 201 25.72 -0.69 -6.22
CA LYS A 201 26.97 -0.12 -5.67
C LYS A 201 26.70 1.14 -4.84
N ASN A 202 25.88 2.06 -5.34
CA ASN A 202 25.64 3.36 -4.71
C ASN A 202 24.86 3.23 -3.39
N ILE A 203 23.94 2.28 -3.34
CA ILE A 203 23.13 1.95 -2.16
C ILE A 203 24.06 1.44 -1.04
N LYS A 204 24.94 0.49 -1.37
CA LYS A 204 25.96 -0.04 -0.45
C LYS A 204 26.94 1.04 0.01
N LEU A 205 27.38 1.92 -0.89
CA LEU A 205 28.27 3.04 -0.56
C LEU A 205 27.63 4.06 0.41
N LEU A 206 26.30 4.21 0.39
CA LEU A 206 25.51 5.02 1.32
C LEU A 206 25.14 4.27 2.61
N GLY A 207 25.62 3.05 2.81
CA GLY A 207 25.40 2.27 4.03
C GLY A 207 24.09 1.49 4.07
N PHE A 208 23.52 1.12 2.91
CA PHE A 208 22.30 0.30 2.81
C PHE A 208 22.48 -0.91 1.90
N GLU A 209 21.78 -2.00 2.19
CA GLU A 209 21.67 -3.17 1.31
C GLU A 209 20.22 -3.65 1.20
N PHE A 210 19.98 -4.58 0.28
CA PHE A 210 18.69 -5.25 0.08
C PHE A 210 18.83 -6.73 0.43
N ASP A 211 17.84 -7.29 1.13
CA ASP A 211 17.78 -8.72 1.43
C ASP A 211 17.21 -9.53 0.24
N GLY A 212 17.08 -10.85 0.42
CA GLY A 212 16.50 -11.74 -0.58
C GLY A 212 14.99 -11.55 -0.83
N GLU A 213 14.32 -10.71 -0.03
CA GLU A 213 12.90 -10.35 -0.12
C GLU A 213 12.70 -8.89 -0.55
N ASP A 214 13.75 -8.25 -1.09
CA ASP A 214 13.77 -6.85 -1.52
C ASP A 214 13.44 -5.84 -0.40
N ASN A 215 13.67 -6.18 0.87
CA ASN A 215 13.63 -5.22 1.97
C ASN A 215 14.99 -4.52 2.10
N ILE A 216 14.95 -3.21 2.30
CA ILE A 216 16.16 -2.40 2.53
C ILE A 216 16.52 -2.40 4.01
N TYR A 217 17.81 -2.59 4.31
CA TYR A 217 18.34 -2.53 5.67
C TYR A 217 19.67 -1.77 5.70
N PRO A 218 20.00 -1.10 6.83
CA PRO A 218 21.28 -0.42 6.97
C PRO A 218 22.41 -1.42 7.27
N VAL A 219 23.57 -1.21 6.63
CA VAL A 219 24.86 -1.88 6.94
C VAL A 219 25.82 -0.96 7.71
N VAL A 220 25.29 0.15 8.23
CA VAL A 220 25.95 1.12 9.11
C VAL A 220 25.10 1.29 10.38
N PRO A 221 25.62 1.87 11.48
CA PRO A 221 24.82 2.12 12.69
C PRO A 221 23.53 2.89 12.36
N LEU A 222 22.42 2.53 13.00
CA LEU A 222 21.09 3.08 12.69
C LEU A 222 21.07 4.62 12.71
N PHE A 223 21.72 5.24 13.70
CA PHE A 223 21.86 6.69 13.77
C PHE A 223 22.53 7.29 12.52
N THR A 224 23.62 6.67 12.04
CA THR A 224 24.32 7.08 10.82
C THR A 224 23.42 6.93 9.59
N ALA A 225 22.69 5.82 9.48
CA ALA A 225 21.72 5.59 8.40
C ALA A 225 20.60 6.65 8.38
N VAL A 226 20.04 6.98 9.54
CA VAL A 226 19.01 8.01 9.71
C VAL A 226 19.55 9.39 9.31
N VAL A 227 20.76 9.75 9.74
CA VAL A 227 21.39 11.04 9.36
C VAL A 227 21.66 11.12 7.86
N ILE A 228 22.13 10.05 7.22
CA ILE A 228 22.33 9.97 5.77
C ILE A 228 21.02 10.21 5.01
N VAL A 229 19.96 9.48 5.37
CA VAL A 229 18.67 9.60 4.66
C VAL A 229 18.03 10.97 4.91
N LYS A 230 18.12 11.51 6.12
CA LYS A 230 17.67 12.88 6.43
C LYS A 230 18.40 13.92 5.58
N LYS A 231 19.72 13.79 5.41
CA LYS A 231 20.51 14.67 4.53
C LYS A 231 20.07 14.56 3.07
N ILE A 232 19.90 13.34 2.55
CA ILE A 232 19.46 13.11 1.17
C ILE A 232 18.07 13.70 0.91
N ILE A 233 17.15 13.57 1.87
CA ILE A 233 15.81 14.15 1.80
C ILE A 233 15.91 15.69 1.73
N GLY A 234 16.58 16.32 2.69
CA GLY A 234 16.73 17.79 2.73
C GLY A 234 17.49 18.39 1.54
N ASP A 235 18.48 17.68 1.00
CA ASP A 235 19.22 18.09 -0.20
C ASP A 235 18.33 18.05 -1.47
N ILE A 236 17.36 17.13 -1.55
CA ILE A 236 16.37 17.07 -2.64
C ILE A 236 15.29 18.15 -2.47
N GLU A 237 14.78 18.35 -1.25
CA GLU A 237 13.75 19.34 -0.92
C GLU A 237 14.22 20.78 -1.15
N SER A 238 15.41 21.11 -0.68
CA SER A 238 16.05 22.41 -0.91
C SER A 238 16.37 22.67 -2.38
N GLY A 239 16.33 21.63 -3.22
CA GLY A 239 16.77 21.68 -4.60
C GLY A 239 18.29 21.77 -4.76
N TYR A 240 19.06 21.57 -3.68
CA TYR A 240 20.52 21.46 -3.74
C TYR A 240 20.95 20.35 -4.71
N ILE A 241 20.26 19.21 -4.71
CA ILE A 241 20.45 18.16 -5.72
C ILE A 241 19.20 17.98 -6.59
N HIS A 242 19.40 17.84 -7.90
CA HIS A 242 18.29 17.76 -8.87
C HIS A 242 18.64 17.04 -10.17
N VAL A 243 17.63 16.71 -10.98
CA VAL A 243 17.80 16.13 -12.33
C VAL A 243 17.62 17.14 -13.49
N LYS A 244 17.54 18.45 -13.19
CA LYS A 244 17.48 19.50 -14.22
C LYS A 244 18.77 19.54 -15.05
N ARG A 245 18.66 19.91 -16.32
CA ARG A 245 19.81 20.13 -17.22
C ARG A 245 20.39 21.52 -17.00
N GLY A 246 21.72 21.62 -17.03
CA GLY A 246 22.45 22.86 -16.76
C GLY A 246 22.84 22.99 -15.29
N ASP A 247 23.96 23.68 -15.06
CA ASP A 247 24.49 23.92 -13.72
C ASP A 247 23.86 25.21 -13.17
N THR A 248 23.16 25.10 -12.04
CA THR A 248 22.71 26.28 -11.29
C THR A 248 23.75 26.54 -10.20
N PRO A 249 24.31 27.76 -10.06
CA PRO A 249 25.31 28.04 -9.05
C PRO A 249 24.83 27.66 -7.64
N GLY A 250 25.62 26.85 -6.93
CA GLY A 250 25.27 26.36 -5.60
C GLY A 250 24.38 25.11 -5.57
N THR A 251 24.07 24.49 -6.72
CA THR A 251 23.36 23.19 -6.79
C THR A 251 24.17 22.14 -7.55
N MET A 252 23.71 20.88 -7.53
CA MET A 252 24.35 19.75 -8.18
C MET A 252 23.36 18.97 -9.07
N SER A 253 23.62 18.93 -10.38
CA SER A 253 22.82 18.11 -11.30
C SER A 253 23.29 16.65 -11.28
N LEU A 254 22.38 15.75 -10.91
CA LEU A 254 22.63 14.31 -10.79
C LEU A 254 22.43 13.53 -12.10
N MET A 255 22.30 14.25 -13.22
CA MET A 255 22.21 13.66 -14.55
C MET A 255 23.53 12.97 -14.95
N GLY A 256 24.68 13.59 -14.64
CA GLY A 256 26.01 13.03 -14.87
C GLY A 256 26.40 11.96 -13.85
N ALA A 257 27.18 10.97 -14.28
CA ALA A 257 27.71 9.95 -13.37
C ALA A 257 28.67 10.54 -12.33
N ALA A 258 29.65 11.34 -12.78
CA ALA A 258 30.63 11.99 -11.93
C ALA A 258 30.00 12.80 -10.78
N ASN A 259 28.92 13.55 -11.03
CA ASN A 259 28.24 14.30 -9.97
C ASN A 259 27.53 13.39 -8.95
N ARG A 260 27.04 12.21 -9.35
CA ARG A 260 26.48 11.22 -8.41
C ARG A 260 27.58 10.61 -7.56
N ASP A 261 28.72 10.27 -8.16
CA ASP A 261 29.88 9.72 -7.46
C ASP A 261 30.42 10.76 -6.45
N LEU A 262 30.64 12.01 -6.87
CA LEU A 262 31.06 13.13 -6.00
C LEU A 262 30.11 13.37 -4.81
N TYR A 263 28.80 13.28 -5.02
CA TYR A 263 27.82 13.43 -3.93
C TYR A 263 27.88 12.27 -2.93
N ILE A 264 28.02 11.04 -3.44
CA ILE A 264 28.19 9.85 -2.59
C ILE A 264 29.49 9.96 -1.78
N ASP A 265 30.60 10.32 -2.42
CA ASP A 265 31.89 10.50 -1.77
C ASP A 265 31.85 11.62 -0.72
N ALA A 266 31.13 12.71 -0.98
CA ALA A 266 30.90 13.79 -0.01
C ALA A 266 30.13 13.30 1.23
N ILE A 267 29.03 12.54 1.06
CA ILE A 267 28.31 11.92 2.18
C ILE A 267 29.21 10.94 2.93
N ARG A 268 29.97 10.09 2.22
CA ARG A 268 30.84 9.10 2.84
C ARG A 268 31.92 9.75 3.70
N HIS A 269 32.54 10.82 3.21
CA HIS A 269 33.54 11.59 3.95
C HIS A 269 32.92 12.30 5.16
N GLU A 270 31.78 12.98 4.99
CA GLU A 270 31.05 13.67 6.07
C GLU A 270 30.64 12.71 7.20
N MET A 271 30.14 11.53 6.83
CA MET A 271 29.65 10.49 7.75
C MET A 271 30.75 9.50 8.18
N LYS A 272 32.00 9.72 7.76
CA LYS A 272 33.20 8.91 8.05
C LYS A 272 33.11 7.44 7.62
N LEU A 273 32.30 7.14 6.59
CA LEU A 273 32.11 5.78 6.05
C LEU A 273 33.34 5.21 5.34
N ASP A 274 34.35 6.03 5.10
CA ASP A 274 35.63 5.61 4.48
C ASP A 274 36.61 4.98 5.49
N SER A 275 36.33 5.09 6.79
CA SER A 275 37.10 4.46 7.87
C SER A 275 36.37 3.30 8.57
N VAL A 276 35.20 2.90 8.07
CA VAL A 276 34.41 1.81 8.64
C VAL A 276 34.71 0.54 7.86
N ASP A 277 35.55 -0.33 8.43
CA ASP A 277 35.62 -1.73 8.00
C ASP A 277 34.21 -2.32 7.98
N VAL A 278 33.92 -3.15 6.98
CA VAL A 278 32.61 -3.78 6.80
C VAL A 278 32.25 -4.53 8.08
N VAL A 279 31.30 -3.99 8.85
CA VAL A 279 30.70 -4.72 9.96
C VAL A 279 30.03 -5.94 9.36
N ASP A 280 30.43 -7.13 9.81
CA ASP A 280 29.94 -8.39 9.26
C ASP A 280 28.40 -8.39 9.19
N PRO A 281 27.82 -8.92 8.10
CA PRO A 281 26.37 -9.02 7.99
C PRO A 281 25.84 -9.82 9.17
N VAL A 282 24.89 -9.21 9.88
CA VAL A 282 24.16 -9.79 11.02
C VAL A 282 23.79 -11.26 10.73
N PRO A 283 24.36 -12.24 11.47
CA PRO A 283 24.02 -13.65 11.26
C PRO A 283 22.59 -13.91 11.74
N GLY A 284 21.63 -13.91 10.81
CA GLY A 284 20.20 -13.85 11.17
C GLY A 284 19.23 -14.35 10.09
N GLY A 285 19.65 -15.27 9.23
CA GLY A 285 18.83 -15.75 8.10
C GLY A 285 19.09 -17.20 7.72
N ASN A 286 18.64 -18.16 8.55
CA ASN A 286 18.58 -19.57 8.15
C ASN A 286 17.47 -19.77 7.10
N GLY A 287 17.84 -19.71 5.81
CA GLY A 287 17.09 -20.40 4.77
C GLY A 287 17.14 -21.92 4.97
N PRO A 288 16.14 -22.69 4.52
CA PRO A 288 16.08 -24.13 4.73
C PRO A 288 17.25 -24.84 4.07
N GLY A 289 17.92 -25.71 4.84
CA GLY A 289 19.25 -26.22 4.52
C GLY A 289 19.34 -27.09 3.26
N ALA A 290 20.49 -26.97 2.58
CA ALA A 290 20.89 -27.89 1.52
C ALA A 290 20.95 -29.34 2.03
N ARG A 291 20.42 -30.28 1.25
CA ARG A 291 20.74 -31.71 1.40
C ARG A 291 22.01 -32.05 0.60
N PRO A 292 22.86 -32.97 1.09
CA PRO A 292 24.17 -33.25 0.49
C PRO A 292 24.07 -33.97 -0.87
N ALA A 293 25.05 -33.72 -1.73
CA ALA A 293 25.14 -34.28 -3.07
C ALA A 293 25.80 -35.67 -3.12
N SER A 294 25.39 -36.48 -4.10
CA SER A 294 26.02 -37.75 -4.54
C SER A 294 25.40 -38.19 -5.89
N PRO A 295 26.09 -38.95 -6.75
CA PRO A 295 26.70 -38.33 -7.95
C PRO A 295 25.98 -38.60 -9.29
N GLN A 296 26.51 -37.93 -10.32
CA GLN A 296 25.92 -37.79 -11.65
C GLN A 296 26.39 -38.85 -12.66
N ALA A 297 25.43 -39.54 -13.30
CA ALA A 297 25.50 -40.15 -14.64
C ALA A 297 24.06 -40.54 -15.04
N GLY A 298 23.56 -40.42 -16.28
CA GLY A 298 24.07 -39.84 -17.52
C GLY A 298 23.17 -40.32 -18.68
N GLY A 299 22.85 -39.48 -19.66
CA GLY A 299 22.15 -39.88 -20.88
C GLY A 299 20.70 -39.40 -21.07
N GLN A 300 20.48 -38.72 -22.19
CA GLN A 300 19.21 -38.54 -22.93
C GLN A 300 19.02 -39.77 -23.87
N PRO A 301 17.94 -39.91 -24.69
CA PRO A 301 16.68 -39.15 -24.78
C PRO A 301 15.37 -39.98 -24.97
N GLY A 302 14.20 -39.30 -24.91
CA GLY A 302 13.05 -39.55 -25.81
C GLY A 302 11.88 -40.43 -25.31
N GLY A 303 10.66 -40.10 -25.76
CA GLY A 303 9.46 -40.98 -25.64
C GLY A 303 8.13 -40.25 -25.44
N ASN A 304 7.19 -40.42 -26.39
CA ASN A 304 5.79 -39.94 -26.29
C ASN A 304 4.96 -40.74 -25.27
N GLY A 305 3.87 -40.14 -24.74
CA GLY A 305 2.83 -40.88 -24.02
C GLY A 305 1.56 -40.05 -23.74
N ILE A 306 0.47 -40.36 -24.45
CA ILE A 306 -0.87 -39.76 -24.28
C ILE A 306 -1.74 -40.67 -23.38
N SER A 307 -2.54 -40.08 -22.47
CA SER A 307 -3.87 -40.53 -21.93
C SER A 307 -4.25 -39.53 -20.83
N VAL A 308 -5.38 -38.80 -20.77
CA VAL A 308 -6.80 -39.03 -21.12
C VAL A 308 -7.52 -40.07 -20.24
N THR A 309 -8.23 -39.57 -19.21
CA THR A 309 -9.64 -39.87 -18.79
C THR A 309 -9.94 -38.91 -17.61
N GLU A 310 -10.96 -38.04 -17.67
CA GLU A 310 -12.33 -38.26 -17.15
C GLU A 310 -12.38 -38.70 -15.67
N GLY A 311 -13.22 -38.16 -14.78
CA GLY A 311 -14.30 -37.17 -14.89
C GLY A 311 -15.29 -37.39 -13.74
N GLY A 312 -15.75 -36.37 -12.99
CA GLY A 312 -16.67 -36.62 -11.87
C GLY A 312 -16.97 -35.46 -10.91
N LYS A 313 -18.10 -34.80 -11.13
CA LYS A 313 -18.88 -33.94 -10.21
C LYS A 313 -20.34 -33.93 -10.74
N PRO A 314 -21.37 -33.51 -9.98
CA PRO A 314 -21.48 -33.29 -8.53
C PRO A 314 -22.74 -33.98 -7.93
N GLN A 315 -23.02 -33.82 -6.63
CA GLN A 315 -24.41 -33.94 -6.13
C GLN A 315 -24.71 -32.98 -4.95
N VAL A 316 -25.99 -32.70 -4.71
CA VAL A 316 -26.51 -31.51 -4.02
C VAL A 316 -27.59 -31.89 -2.99
N GLY A 317 -27.53 -31.27 -1.81
CA GLY A 317 -28.67 -31.07 -0.89
C GLY A 317 -29.15 -32.28 -0.07
N PRO A 318 -30.16 -32.11 0.81
CA PRO A 318 -31.00 -30.92 1.01
C PRO A 318 -31.00 -30.37 2.46
N ALA A 319 -31.84 -29.37 2.74
CA ALA A 319 -32.13 -28.83 4.06
C ALA A 319 -33.65 -28.76 4.32
N GLN A 320 -34.12 -28.96 5.56
CA GLN A 320 -35.23 -28.17 6.14
C GLN A 320 -35.56 -28.45 7.64
N ALA A 321 -35.75 -27.34 8.38
CA ALA A 321 -36.80 -27.02 9.37
C ALA A 321 -37.27 -28.00 10.50
N GLY A 322 -37.41 -27.45 11.73
CA GLY A 322 -38.79 -27.21 12.21
C GLY A 322 -39.29 -27.49 13.65
N ALA A 323 -38.61 -27.05 14.72
CA ALA A 323 -39.23 -26.60 16.02
C ALA A 323 -40.23 -27.56 16.77
N PRO A 324 -41.00 -27.14 17.82
CA PRO A 324 -40.84 -26.09 18.86
C PRO A 324 -41.07 -26.60 20.33
N GLY A 325 -41.00 -25.72 21.35
CA GLY A 325 -42.01 -25.73 22.44
C GLY A 325 -41.62 -25.47 23.91
N ALA A 326 -42.11 -24.33 24.46
CA ALA A 326 -42.39 -23.99 25.88
C ALA A 326 -41.24 -23.97 26.92
N GLY A 327 -41.18 -23.06 27.90
CA GLY A 327 -41.99 -21.88 28.30
C GLY A 327 -41.53 -21.39 29.69
N GLY A 328 -41.81 -20.19 30.24
CA GLY A 328 -42.54 -18.99 29.81
C GLY A 328 -42.62 -17.94 30.96
N ALA A 329 -43.20 -16.75 30.70
CA ALA A 329 -43.45 -15.61 31.64
C ALA A 329 -42.19 -14.80 32.11
N ASP A 330 -42.18 -13.50 32.46
CA ASP A 330 -43.03 -12.30 32.20
C ASP A 330 -42.30 -11.05 32.82
N VAL A 331 -42.54 -9.74 32.55
CA VAL A 331 -43.35 -8.98 31.55
C VAL A 331 -42.91 -7.49 31.47
N LYS A 332 -43.27 -6.79 30.37
CA LYS A 332 -43.34 -5.30 30.16
C LYS A 332 -42.08 -4.39 30.23
N GLY A 333 -42.03 -3.46 29.26
CA GLY A 333 -41.48 -2.11 29.43
C GLY A 333 -40.38 -1.73 28.44
N GLY A 334 -40.71 -1.03 27.35
CA GLY A 334 -39.75 -0.74 26.27
C GLY A 334 -39.17 0.69 26.29
N LYS A 335 -38.01 0.86 25.64
CA LYS A 335 -37.62 2.02 24.82
C LYS A 335 -36.32 1.70 24.06
N ASN A 336 -36.29 2.09 22.78
CA ASN A 336 -35.17 2.13 21.82
C ASN A 336 -33.87 1.41 22.23
N GLY A 337 -33.62 0.25 21.63
CA GLY A 337 -32.35 -0.46 21.74
C GLY A 337 -31.22 0.27 21.02
N THR A 338 -30.53 1.17 21.73
CA THR A 338 -29.16 1.52 21.40
C THR A 338 -28.29 0.30 21.69
N THR A 339 -27.57 -0.22 20.69
CA THR A 339 -26.56 -1.27 20.92
C THR A 339 -25.61 -0.80 22.01
N PRO A 340 -25.35 -1.59 23.09
CA PRO A 340 -24.44 -1.17 24.14
C PRO A 340 -23.05 -0.91 23.56
N ALA A 341 -22.60 0.34 23.64
CA ALA A 341 -21.21 0.66 23.35
C ALA A 341 -20.34 -0.14 24.34
N THR A 342 -19.49 -1.02 23.82
CA THR A 342 -18.61 -1.84 24.64
C THR A 342 -17.69 -0.93 25.47
N HIS A 343 -17.63 -1.26 26.77
CA HIS A 343 -17.15 -0.56 27.96
C HIS A 343 -15.76 0.17 27.93
N SER A 344 -15.10 0.25 26.77
CA SER A 344 -13.76 0.81 26.57
C SER A 344 -13.78 2.30 26.21
N SER A 345 -14.55 2.72 25.20
CA SER A 345 -14.49 4.10 24.67
C SER A 345 -15.03 5.20 25.61
N LEU A 346 -15.64 4.82 26.73
CA LEU A 346 -16.20 5.72 27.74
C LEU A 346 -15.30 5.86 28.99
N ARG A 347 -14.12 5.23 29.02
CA ARG A 347 -13.21 5.31 30.17
C ARG A 347 -12.59 6.71 30.26
N LYS A 348 -12.72 7.37 31.42
CA LYS A 348 -12.04 8.65 31.69
C LYS A 348 -10.52 8.52 31.70
N LYS A 349 -10.01 7.42 32.25
CA LYS A 349 -8.58 7.07 32.29
C LYS A 349 -8.25 6.05 31.21
N TYR A 350 -7.09 6.21 30.59
CA TYR A 350 -6.63 5.29 29.55
C TYR A 350 -6.43 3.88 30.11
N VAL A 351 -5.74 3.80 31.25
CA VAL A 351 -5.44 2.54 31.95
C VAL A 351 -5.93 2.62 33.40
N THR A 352 -6.43 1.49 33.90
CA THR A 352 -6.83 1.33 35.30
C THR A 352 -6.40 -0.05 35.80
N ARG A 353 -5.88 -0.14 37.03
CA ARG A 353 -5.44 -1.40 37.66
C ARG A 353 -6.56 -2.45 37.74
N ALA A 354 -7.82 -2.02 37.87
CA ALA A 354 -8.97 -2.91 37.98
C ALA A 354 -9.29 -3.65 36.67
N LEU A 355 -9.12 -2.98 35.52
CA LEU A 355 -9.38 -3.56 34.19
C LEU A 355 -8.12 -4.19 33.57
N HIS A 356 -6.93 -3.66 33.90
CA HIS A 356 -5.67 -4.00 33.24
C HIS A 356 -4.57 -4.47 34.22
N PRO A 357 -4.83 -5.39 35.17
CA PRO A 357 -3.81 -5.81 36.12
C PRO A 357 -2.59 -6.42 35.41
N LEU A 358 -1.43 -5.79 35.64
CA LEU A 358 -0.10 -6.25 35.28
C LEU A 358 0.76 -6.35 36.54
N GLU A 359 1.53 -7.42 36.65
CA GLU A 359 2.51 -7.65 37.70
C GLU A 359 3.89 -7.73 37.06
N MET A 360 4.86 -7.04 37.66
CA MET A 360 6.21 -6.84 37.13
C MET A 360 7.20 -6.98 38.29
N PRO A 361 8.37 -7.63 38.09
CA PRO A 361 9.42 -7.72 39.11
C PRO A 361 9.84 -6.36 39.66
N THR A 362 10.27 -6.33 40.92
CA THR A 362 10.76 -5.08 41.57
C THR A 362 12.03 -4.52 40.93
N SER A 363 12.80 -5.34 40.20
CA SER A 363 13.94 -4.91 39.39
C SER A 363 13.54 -3.99 38.23
N GLU A 364 12.33 -4.13 37.68
CA GLU A 364 11.84 -3.38 36.52
C GLU A 364 11.25 -2.02 36.91
N GLN A 365 11.96 -1.29 37.77
CA GLN A 365 11.45 -0.08 38.42
C GLN A 365 10.99 0.99 37.43
N LYS A 366 11.77 1.26 36.37
CA LYS A 366 11.40 2.23 35.31
C LYS A 366 10.10 1.85 34.61
N ILE A 367 9.93 0.58 34.25
CA ILE A 367 8.75 0.10 33.52
C ILE A 367 7.52 0.14 34.42
N ARG A 368 7.69 -0.20 35.71
CA ARG A 368 6.66 -0.06 36.74
C ARG A 368 6.21 1.39 36.96
N ASP A 369 7.11 2.36 36.84
CA ASP A 369 6.77 3.77 37.00
C ASP A 369 6.02 4.31 35.78
N ILE A 370 6.44 3.99 34.55
CA ILE A 370 5.67 4.29 33.32
C ILE A 370 4.23 3.74 33.41
N TYR A 371 4.06 2.51 33.91
CA TYR A 371 2.73 1.91 34.09
C TYR A 371 1.88 2.61 35.17
N LYS A 372 2.50 3.17 36.23
CA LYS A 372 1.77 3.98 37.22
C LYS A 372 1.35 5.32 36.62
N GLU A 373 2.24 6.00 35.91
CA GLU A 373 1.96 7.26 35.22
C GLU A 373 0.81 7.07 34.20
N LEU A 374 0.84 6.00 33.43
CA LEU A 374 -0.23 5.68 32.48
C LEU A 374 -1.60 5.40 33.15
N GLN A 375 -1.64 5.08 34.45
CA GLN A 375 -2.86 5.00 35.27
C GLN A 375 -3.28 6.35 35.90
N THR A 376 -2.43 7.38 35.86
CA THR A 376 -2.76 8.73 36.34
C THR A 376 -3.21 9.64 35.20
N VAL A 377 -2.67 9.50 33.99
CA VAL A 377 -3.03 10.34 32.84
C VAL A 377 -4.48 10.13 32.39
N GLU A 378 -5.21 11.25 32.27
CA GLU A 378 -6.48 11.37 31.56
C GLU A 378 -6.47 12.67 30.73
N LYS A 379 -7.21 12.70 29.61
CA LYS A 379 -7.43 13.88 28.74
C LYS A 379 -6.18 14.55 28.14
N CYS A 380 -5.03 13.86 28.17
CA CYS A 380 -3.79 14.27 27.54
C CYS A 380 -3.38 13.21 26.51
N PRO A 381 -4.01 13.14 25.33
CA PRO A 381 -3.89 11.97 24.45
C PRO A 381 -2.50 11.79 23.84
N ILE A 382 -1.77 12.87 23.56
CA ILE A 382 -0.38 12.81 23.11
C ILE A 382 0.50 12.18 24.21
N ALA A 383 0.40 12.66 25.46
CA ALA A 383 1.15 12.12 26.59
C ALA A 383 0.75 10.68 26.92
N GLY A 384 -0.54 10.34 26.77
CA GLY A 384 -1.03 8.97 26.86
C GLY A 384 -0.40 8.05 25.82
N MET A 385 -0.41 8.44 24.56
CA MET A 385 0.18 7.67 23.46
C MET A 385 1.70 7.47 23.63
N MET A 386 2.41 8.52 24.08
CA MET A 386 3.83 8.45 24.45
C MET A 386 4.09 7.39 25.53
N LEU A 387 3.32 7.39 26.62
CA LEU A 387 3.46 6.42 27.71
C LEU A 387 3.07 5.00 27.27
N VAL A 388 2.04 4.84 26.44
CA VAL A 388 1.69 3.53 25.83
C VAL A 388 2.85 3.01 25.00
N ARG A 389 3.41 3.82 24.08
CA ARG A 389 4.56 3.43 23.27
C ARG A 389 5.76 3.06 24.13
N ALA A 390 6.14 3.92 25.07
CA ALA A 390 7.28 3.69 25.96
C ALA A 390 7.11 2.41 26.80
N PHE A 391 5.90 2.08 27.23
CA PHE A 391 5.60 0.85 27.97
C PHE A 391 5.67 -0.40 27.10
N VAL A 392 5.09 -0.37 25.90
CA VAL A 392 5.16 -1.47 24.90
C VAL A 392 6.62 -1.74 24.55
N GLU A 393 7.35 -0.70 24.18
CA GLU A 393 8.75 -0.79 23.77
C GLU A 393 9.63 -1.32 24.91
N SER A 394 9.51 -0.78 26.12
CA SER A 394 10.28 -1.24 27.28
C SER A 394 9.97 -2.70 27.64
N THR A 395 8.70 -3.11 27.56
CA THR A 395 8.28 -4.51 27.79
C THR A 395 8.90 -5.44 26.75
N PHE A 396 8.90 -5.06 25.47
CA PHE A 396 9.48 -5.88 24.41
C PHE A 396 11.01 -5.97 24.55
N ARG A 397 11.69 -4.85 24.87
CA ARG A 397 13.13 -4.82 25.17
C ARG A 397 13.49 -5.74 26.34
N ALA A 398 12.73 -5.69 27.44
CA ALA A 398 12.93 -6.58 28.60
C ALA A 398 12.73 -8.05 28.23
N PHE A 399 11.70 -8.37 27.43
CA PHE A 399 11.45 -9.74 26.97
C PHE A 399 12.56 -10.27 26.05
N VAL A 400 13.01 -9.46 25.09
CA VAL A 400 14.10 -9.79 24.16
C VAL A 400 15.41 -10.04 24.91
N ARG A 401 15.78 -9.16 25.86
CA ARG A 401 16.95 -9.33 26.74
C ARG A 401 16.89 -10.62 27.55
N ARG A 402 15.82 -10.81 28.33
CA ARG A 402 15.68 -11.95 29.26
C ARG A 402 15.58 -13.32 28.57
N ASN A 403 15.28 -13.34 27.26
CA ASN A 403 15.22 -14.56 26.45
C ASN A 403 16.34 -14.64 25.40
N GLU A 404 17.34 -13.77 25.45
CA GLU A 404 18.53 -13.76 24.57
C GLU A 404 18.16 -13.79 23.07
N LEU A 405 17.08 -13.09 22.70
CA LEU A 405 16.52 -13.12 21.35
C LEU A 405 17.29 -12.27 20.32
N MET A 406 18.19 -11.42 20.80
CA MET A 406 19.04 -10.52 20.02
C MET A 406 20.36 -10.33 20.76
N GLU A 407 21.44 -10.04 20.03
CA GLU A 407 22.69 -9.54 20.63
C GLU A 407 22.46 -8.22 21.35
N GLU A 408 22.99 -8.04 22.55
CA GLU A 408 22.73 -6.87 23.42
C GLU A 408 22.96 -5.53 22.70
N GLY A 409 24.05 -5.41 21.92
CA GLY A 409 24.37 -4.21 21.13
C GLY A 409 23.40 -3.89 19.99
N ARG A 410 22.53 -4.82 19.59
CA ARG A 410 21.44 -4.55 18.63
C ARG A 410 20.12 -4.16 19.30
N ILE A 411 19.94 -4.52 20.58
CA ILE A 411 18.64 -4.34 21.24
C ILE A 411 18.26 -2.86 21.24
N ASP A 412 19.15 -1.97 21.67
CA ASP A 412 18.82 -0.54 21.80
C ASP A 412 18.40 0.12 20.46
N GLY A 413 18.95 -0.32 19.33
CA GLY A 413 18.56 0.11 17.98
C GLY A 413 17.38 -0.63 17.35
N ALA A 414 16.84 -1.69 17.97
CA ALA A 414 15.76 -2.49 17.39
C ALA A 414 14.40 -1.76 17.48
N SER A 415 13.63 -1.78 16.39
CA SER A 415 12.26 -1.24 16.38
C SER A 415 11.29 -2.14 17.15
N ILE A 416 10.14 -1.60 17.56
CA ILE A 416 9.05 -2.40 18.16
C ILE A 416 8.60 -3.53 17.22
N LYS A 417 8.60 -3.28 15.90
CA LYS A 417 8.25 -4.27 14.85
C LYS A 417 9.27 -5.39 14.76
N ASP A 418 10.56 -5.08 14.85
CA ASP A 418 11.61 -6.10 14.85
C ASP A 418 11.54 -6.95 16.12
N MET A 419 11.47 -6.31 17.29
CA MET A 419 11.31 -7.04 18.56
C MET A 419 10.06 -7.92 18.55
N LEU A 420 8.92 -7.43 18.04
CA LEU A 420 7.70 -8.22 17.87
C LEU A 420 7.92 -9.46 16.98
N ARG A 421 8.70 -9.34 15.89
CA ARG A 421 9.02 -10.47 15.00
C ARG A 421 9.74 -11.59 15.76
N PHE A 422 10.76 -11.25 16.55
CA PHE A 422 11.51 -12.23 17.35
C PHE A 422 10.70 -12.80 18.52
N ILE A 423 9.92 -11.96 19.22
CA ILE A 423 9.02 -12.41 20.30
C ILE A 423 7.96 -13.38 19.73
N ARG A 424 7.28 -13.02 18.63
CA ARG A 424 6.30 -13.88 17.94
C ARG A 424 6.92 -15.23 17.58
N LYS A 425 8.09 -15.22 16.93
CA LYS A 425 8.80 -16.45 16.57
C LYS A 425 9.05 -17.33 17.80
N LYS A 426 9.64 -16.78 18.87
CA LYS A 426 9.88 -17.54 20.10
C LYS A 426 8.58 -18.14 20.68
N LEU A 427 7.50 -17.38 20.72
CA LEU A 427 6.24 -17.87 21.28
C LEU A 427 5.60 -18.98 20.42
N ILE A 428 5.84 -18.99 19.11
CA ILE A 428 5.44 -20.09 18.22
C ILE A 428 6.34 -21.31 18.47
N ASP A 429 7.66 -21.13 18.51
CA ASP A 429 8.64 -22.18 18.77
C ASP A 429 8.42 -22.86 20.14
N ASP A 430 8.07 -22.08 21.17
CA ASP A 430 7.69 -22.55 22.51
C ASP A 430 6.27 -23.19 22.57
N ASN A 431 5.53 -23.26 21.46
CA ASN A 431 4.12 -23.69 21.37
C ASN A 431 3.13 -22.90 22.25
N ILE A 432 3.45 -21.65 22.57
CA ILE A 432 2.59 -20.72 23.32
C ILE A 432 1.59 -20.02 22.38
N LEU A 433 2.02 -19.69 21.16
CA LEU A 433 1.19 -19.16 20.08
C LEU A 433 0.98 -20.25 19.01
N VAL A 434 -0.16 -20.94 19.07
CA VAL A 434 -0.49 -22.05 18.17
C VAL A 434 -1.41 -21.58 17.02
N GLU A 435 -0.94 -21.75 15.79
CA GLU A 435 -1.70 -21.45 14.57
C GLU A 435 -2.96 -22.34 14.45
N GLY A 436 -4.04 -21.80 13.85
CA GLY A 436 -5.26 -22.56 13.54
C GLY A 436 -6.18 -22.92 14.71
N THR A 437 -5.77 -22.72 15.97
CA THR A 437 -6.57 -23.07 17.17
C THR A 437 -7.69 -22.07 17.52
N GLY A 438 -7.94 -21.05 16.69
CA GLY A 438 -8.94 -20.01 16.97
C GLY A 438 -8.55 -19.02 18.06
N SER A 439 -7.28 -18.99 18.48
CA SER A 439 -6.75 -18.00 19.42
C SER A 439 -6.85 -16.58 18.84
N ASP A 440 -7.77 -15.78 19.39
CA ASP A 440 -7.90 -14.33 19.13
C ASP A 440 -6.56 -13.60 19.37
N LEU A 441 -5.75 -14.07 20.33
CA LEU A 441 -4.41 -13.52 20.58
C LEU A 441 -3.43 -13.83 19.44
N PHE A 442 -3.46 -15.03 18.84
CA PHE A 442 -2.63 -15.36 17.68
C PHE A 442 -2.96 -14.42 16.51
N GLN A 443 -4.25 -14.26 16.18
CA GLN A 443 -4.69 -13.37 15.11
C GLN A 443 -4.33 -11.90 15.39
N LYS A 444 -4.44 -11.43 16.64
CA LYS A 444 -4.02 -10.08 17.03
C LYS A 444 -2.52 -9.85 16.89
N VAL A 445 -1.69 -10.79 17.34
CA VAL A 445 -0.22 -10.72 17.19
C VAL A 445 0.17 -10.76 15.70
N GLU A 446 -0.56 -11.53 14.89
CA GLU A 446 -0.38 -11.56 13.43
C GLU A 446 -0.71 -10.20 12.79
N LEU A 447 -1.87 -9.61 13.12
CA LEU A 447 -2.28 -8.29 12.65
C LEU A 447 -1.32 -7.17 13.12
N MET A 448 -0.75 -7.29 14.33
CA MET A 448 0.29 -6.39 14.82
C MET A 448 1.58 -6.47 13.98
N ALA A 449 1.97 -7.68 13.55
CA ALA A 449 3.17 -7.90 12.75
C ALA A 449 3.00 -7.50 11.27
N GLN A 450 1.79 -7.63 10.72
CA GLN A 450 1.48 -7.39 9.30
C GLN A 450 1.15 -5.91 8.96
N ASN A 451 1.71 -4.94 9.71
CA ASN A 451 1.50 -3.50 9.49
C ASN A 451 0.00 -3.05 9.50
N SER A 452 -0.89 -3.74 10.22
CA SER A 452 -2.29 -3.30 10.30
C SER A 452 -2.46 -1.94 11.01
N ILE A 453 -3.47 -1.19 10.59
CA ILE A 453 -3.67 0.28 10.66
C ILE A 453 -3.60 0.94 12.07
N VAL A 454 -3.33 0.21 13.16
CA VAL A 454 -3.42 0.74 14.54
C VAL A 454 -2.16 0.55 15.40
N THR A 455 -1.26 -0.37 15.06
CA THR A 455 -0.45 -1.02 16.11
C THR A 455 0.91 -0.36 16.37
N VAL A 456 1.80 -0.22 15.39
CA VAL A 456 3.15 0.39 15.61
C VAL A 456 3.40 1.63 14.74
N PRO A 457 3.23 1.60 13.40
CA PRO A 457 3.37 2.81 12.58
C PRO A 457 2.34 3.88 12.93
N THR A 458 1.19 3.51 13.51
CA THR A 458 0.13 4.44 13.88
C THR A 458 0.43 5.19 15.17
N MET A 459 0.98 4.51 16.18
CA MET A 459 1.52 5.19 17.37
C MET A 459 2.59 6.20 16.96
N GLN A 460 3.43 5.84 15.99
CA GLN A 460 4.46 6.72 15.45
C GLN A 460 3.86 7.95 14.76
N LYS A 461 2.91 7.76 13.85
CA LYS A 461 2.26 8.85 13.11
C LYS A 461 1.45 9.78 14.01
N PHE A 462 0.82 9.28 15.07
CA PHE A 462 0.15 10.09 16.09
C PHE A 462 1.08 11.01 16.91
N ILE A 463 2.38 10.74 16.92
CA ILE A 463 3.33 11.52 17.71
C ILE A 463 4.11 12.50 16.83
N HIS A 464 4.50 12.09 15.63
CA HIS A 464 5.47 12.82 14.79
C HIS A 464 4.89 13.48 13.55
N SER A 465 3.61 13.26 13.20
CA SER A 465 2.99 13.94 12.06
C SER A 465 2.16 15.14 12.49
N GLU A 466 2.38 16.30 11.86
CA GLU A 466 1.55 17.49 12.04
C GLU A 466 0.07 17.27 11.66
N MET A 467 -0.22 16.22 10.87
CA MET A 467 -1.55 15.90 10.35
C MET A 467 -2.36 14.93 11.22
N PHE A 468 -1.73 14.21 12.16
CA PHE A 468 -2.37 13.15 12.95
C PHE A 468 -2.26 13.40 14.46
N ASN A 469 -3.26 14.08 15.03
CA ASN A 469 -3.35 14.28 16.48
C ASN A 469 -4.22 13.19 17.14
N PRO A 470 -3.71 12.40 18.11
CA PRO A 470 -4.47 11.34 18.76
C PRO A 470 -5.59 11.91 19.64
N LYS A 471 -6.69 11.16 19.73
CA LYS A 471 -7.79 11.41 20.67
C LYS A 471 -7.71 10.44 21.84
N ASP A 472 -8.43 10.73 22.92
CA ASP A 472 -8.50 9.84 24.09
C ASP A 472 -8.90 8.41 23.72
N ALA A 473 -9.84 8.28 22.78
CA ALA A 473 -10.30 6.99 22.26
C ALA A 473 -9.21 6.21 21.50
N ASP A 474 -8.27 6.89 20.84
CA ASP A 474 -7.17 6.24 20.12
C ASP A 474 -6.16 5.66 21.11
N VAL A 475 -5.81 6.40 22.17
CA VAL A 475 -4.94 5.89 23.26
C VAL A 475 -5.56 4.68 23.96
N ILE A 476 -6.86 4.77 24.29
CA ILE A 476 -7.63 3.69 24.92
C ILE A 476 -7.61 2.44 24.04
N LYS A 477 -7.91 2.60 22.74
CA LYS A 477 -7.95 1.51 21.78
C LYS A 477 -6.58 0.84 21.62
N THR A 478 -5.52 1.63 21.42
CA THR A 478 -4.15 1.12 21.28
C THR A 478 -3.72 0.35 22.53
N TRP A 479 -4.00 0.86 23.74
CA TRP A 479 -3.72 0.10 24.96
C TRP A 479 -4.47 -1.23 25.04
N ASP A 480 -5.78 -1.22 24.76
CA ASP A 480 -6.62 -2.43 24.82
C ASP A 480 -6.18 -3.51 23.81
N GLU A 481 -5.70 -3.11 22.64
CA GLU A 481 -5.14 -4.02 21.63
C GLU A 481 -3.87 -4.71 22.13
N PHE A 482 -2.94 -3.97 22.74
CA PHE A 482 -1.67 -4.54 23.24
C PHE A 482 -1.80 -5.23 24.61
N TYR A 483 -2.76 -4.85 25.46
CA TYR A 483 -2.79 -5.24 26.87
C TYR A 483 -2.69 -6.76 27.10
N HIS A 484 -3.47 -7.57 26.37
CA HIS A 484 -3.46 -9.03 26.54
C HIS A 484 -2.12 -9.66 26.15
N PHE A 485 -1.45 -9.11 25.13
CA PHE A 485 -0.12 -9.56 24.71
C PHE A 485 0.95 -9.16 25.73
N LEU A 486 0.96 -7.89 26.16
CA LEU A 486 1.87 -7.40 27.21
C LEU A 486 1.72 -8.20 28.51
N LYS A 487 0.49 -8.55 28.89
CA LYS A 487 0.21 -9.39 30.05
C LYS A 487 0.84 -10.79 29.93
N LEU A 488 0.70 -11.44 28.77
CA LEU A 488 1.33 -12.74 28.50
C LEU A 488 2.85 -12.64 28.64
N LEU A 489 3.49 -11.61 28.05
CA LEU A 489 4.94 -11.43 28.14
C LEU A 489 5.41 -11.28 29.60
N TRP A 490 4.70 -10.48 30.41
CA TRP A 490 5.02 -10.32 31.84
C TRP A 490 4.79 -11.59 32.67
N GLN A 491 3.77 -12.38 32.37
CA GLN A 491 3.55 -13.69 33.00
C GLN A 491 4.68 -14.69 32.68
N LEU A 492 5.14 -14.72 31.43
CA LEU A 492 6.25 -15.57 31.00
C LEU A 492 7.60 -15.12 31.57
N LEU A 493 7.80 -13.81 31.76
CA LEU A 493 8.98 -13.26 32.43
C LEU A 493 9.00 -13.61 33.92
N ALA A 494 7.84 -13.52 34.60
CA ALA A 494 7.70 -13.91 35.99
C ALA A 494 7.90 -15.42 36.22
N ALA A 495 7.49 -16.27 35.26
CA ALA A 495 7.73 -17.72 35.32
C ALA A 495 9.20 -18.14 35.13
N LYS A 496 10.08 -17.19 34.75
CA LYS A 496 11.55 -17.36 34.60
C LYS A 496 12.35 -16.52 35.61
N ALA A 497 11.71 -16.00 36.65
CA ALA A 497 12.33 -15.24 37.73
C ALA A 497 12.43 -16.09 39.00
#